data_AF-A0A956U642-F1
#
_entry.id   AF-A0A956U642-F1
#
_cell.length_a   1.000
_cell.length_b   1.000
_cell.length_c   1.000
_cell.angle_alpha   90.00
_cell.angle_beta   90.00
_cell.angle_gamma   90.00
#
_symmetry.space_group_name_H-M   'P 1'
#
loop_
_entity.id
_entity.type
_entity.pdbx_description
1 polymer ?
#
loop_
_entity_poly.entity_id
_entity_poly.type
_entity_poly.pdbx_seq_one_letter_code
_entity_poly.pdbx_strand_id
1 'polypeptide(L)'
;MAIPDRLRELAELKYGQEVFLRVLFDLALEERWFDLRHMVQHDMAKAVIADYCRELGYKEYLDEKIYLDCWEEVIDIGWTKFCQHTGITREKVDVCLQRLH
;
A
#
# COMPACT_ATOMS: atom_id res chain seq x y z
N MET A 1 -0.39 14.90 7.18
CA MET A 1 0.29 15.13 8.47
C MET A 1 1.27 13.99 8.56
N ALA A 2 2.57 14.24 8.65
CA ALA A 2 3.55 13.16 8.63
C ALA A 2 3.17 12.05 9.64
N ILE A 3 2.98 10.82 9.15
CA ILE A 3 2.69 9.64 9.95
C ILE A 3 3.83 9.36 10.93
N PRO A 4 3.56 8.69 12.07
CA PRO A 4 4.60 8.31 13.02
C PRO A 4 5.74 7.52 12.34
N ASP A 5 6.98 7.78 12.75
CA ASP A 5 8.18 7.14 12.15
C ASP A 5 8.08 5.62 12.19
N ARG A 6 7.58 5.06 13.30
CA ARG A 6 7.39 3.61 13.43
C ARG A 6 6.40 3.05 12.41
N LEU A 7 5.31 3.76 12.12
CA LEU A 7 4.34 3.36 11.10
C LEU A 7 4.96 3.43 9.70
N ARG A 8 5.79 4.45 9.45
CA ARG A 8 6.55 4.56 8.20
C ARG A 8 7.52 3.39 8.02
N GLU A 9 8.29 3.04 9.04
CA GLU A 9 9.19 1.87 9.01
C GLU A 9 8.43 0.56 8.71
N LEU A 10 7.28 0.36 9.37
CA LEU A 10 6.42 -0.80 9.12
C LEU A 10 5.91 -0.82 7.67
N ALA A 11 5.46 0.32 7.16
CA ALA A 11 5.02 0.45 5.77
C ALA A 11 6.16 0.12 4.80
N GLU A 12 7.33 0.73 4.98
CA GLU A 12 8.50 0.47 4.13
C GLU A 12 8.93 -0.98 4.15
N LEU A 13 8.91 -1.62 5.32
CA LEU A 13 9.24 -3.04 5.48
C LEU A 13 8.24 -3.92 4.72
N LYS A 14 6.94 -3.69 4.91
CA LYS A 14 5.86 -4.50 4.34
C LYS A 14 5.75 -4.34 2.82
N TYR A 15 5.74 -3.10 2.34
CA TYR A 15 5.73 -2.82 0.91
C TYR A 15 7.04 -3.17 0.22
N GLY A 16 8.15 -3.22 0.96
CA GLY A 16 9.46 -3.64 0.46
C GLY A 16 9.66 -5.16 0.34
N GLN A 17 8.68 -5.98 0.75
CA GLN A 17 8.80 -7.43 0.66
C GLN A 17 8.87 -7.88 -0.80
N GLU A 18 9.95 -8.58 -1.16
CA GLU A 18 10.19 -9.03 -2.55
C GLU A 18 9.03 -9.88 -3.10
N VAL A 19 8.46 -10.76 -2.26
CA VAL A 19 7.33 -11.60 -2.66
C VAL A 19 6.11 -10.76 -3.01
N PHE A 20 5.80 -9.73 -2.22
CA PHE A 20 4.68 -8.83 -2.48
C PHE A 20 4.91 -8.00 -3.74
N LEU A 21 6.10 -7.41 -3.87
CA LEU A 21 6.49 -6.63 -5.05
C LEU A 21 6.43 -7.45 -6.34
N ARG A 22 6.85 -8.72 -6.29
CA ARG A 22 6.73 -9.65 -7.42
C ARG A 22 5.28 -9.89 -7.81
N VAL A 23 4.39 -10.11 -6.83
CA VAL A 23 2.96 -10.27 -7.11
C VAL A 23 2.38 -9.02 -7.78
N LEU A 24 2.71 -7.82 -7.29
CA LEU A 24 2.27 -6.58 -7.93
C LEU A 24 2.80 -6.44 -9.36
N PHE A 25 4.04 -6.86 -9.61
CA PHE A 25 4.61 -6.85 -10.95
C PHE A 25 3.91 -7.85 -11.88
N ASP A 26 3.63 -9.06 -11.41
CA ASP A 26 2.89 -10.08 -12.17
C ASP A 26 1.49 -9.56 -12.54
N LEU A 27 0.78 -8.91 -11.61
CA LEU A 27 -0.51 -8.26 -11.90
C LEU A 27 -0.39 -7.15 -12.95
N ALA A 28 0.70 -6.38 -12.94
CA ALA A 28 0.94 -5.36 -13.95
C ALA A 28 1.20 -5.96 -15.34
N LEU A 29 1.90 -7.10 -15.41
CA LEU A 29 2.15 -7.83 -16.66
C LEU A 29 0.85 -8.45 -17.21
N GLU A 30 -0.04 -8.91 -16.33
CA GLU A 30 -1.36 -9.44 -16.68
C GLU A 30 -2.41 -8.34 -16.94
N GLU A 31 -2.01 -7.06 -16.90
CA GLU A 31 -2.91 -5.90 -17.04
C GLU A 31 -4.07 -5.88 -16.02
N ARG A 32 -3.89 -6.51 -14.87
CA ARG A 32 -4.86 -6.57 -13.76
C ARG A 32 -4.75 -5.32 -12.88
N TRP A 33 -4.96 -4.17 -13.49
CA TRP A 33 -4.74 -2.85 -12.86
C TRP A 33 -5.63 -2.59 -11.65
N PHE A 34 -6.86 -3.08 -11.66
CA PHE A 34 -7.78 -2.97 -10.52
C PHE A 34 -7.27 -3.74 -9.30
N ASP A 35 -6.86 -5.00 -9.50
CA ASP A 35 -6.35 -5.86 -8.43
C ASP A 35 -5.05 -5.30 -7.86
N LEU A 36 -4.14 -4.84 -8.74
CA LEU A 36 -2.90 -4.19 -8.34
C LEU A 36 -3.18 -2.98 -7.44
N ARG A 37 -4.07 -2.08 -7.90
CA ARG A 37 -4.46 -0.91 -7.12
C ARG A 37 -5.09 -1.31 -5.79
N HIS A 38 -5.96 -2.32 -5.77
CA HIS A 38 -6.63 -2.77 -4.56
C HIS A 38 -5.63 -3.34 -3.54
N MET A 39 -4.67 -4.15 -3.99
CA MET A 39 -3.64 -4.72 -3.12
C MET A 39 -2.78 -3.64 -2.46
N VAL A 40 -2.39 -2.60 -3.23
CA VAL A 40 -1.62 -1.46 -2.69
C VAL A 40 -2.48 -0.60 -1.78
N GLN A 41 -3.66 -0.16 -2.24
CA GLN A 41 -4.44 0.86 -1.54
C GLN A 41 -5.28 0.33 -0.37
N HIS A 42 -5.64 -0.96 -0.38
CA HIS A 42 -6.55 -1.50 0.61
C HIS A 42 -5.92 -2.63 1.41
N ASP A 43 -5.49 -3.70 0.76
CA ASP A 43 -5.10 -4.91 1.48
C ASP A 43 -3.82 -4.69 2.29
N MET A 44 -2.76 -4.18 1.65
CA MET A 44 -1.49 -3.94 2.34
C MET A 44 -1.57 -2.74 3.30
N ALA A 45 -2.25 -1.66 2.91
CA ALA A 45 -2.41 -0.49 3.78
C ALA A 45 -3.12 -0.85 5.09
N LYS A 46 -4.21 -1.63 5.03
CA LYS A 46 -4.91 -2.12 6.23
C LYS A 46 -4.02 -3.04 7.07
N ALA A 47 -3.29 -3.95 6.43
CA ALA A 47 -2.39 -4.86 7.15
C ALA A 47 -1.27 -4.11 7.90
N VAL A 48 -0.68 -3.09 7.27
CA VAL A 48 0.35 -2.24 7.90
C VAL A 48 -0.21 -1.50 9.11
N ILE A 49 -1.38 -0.85 8.96
CA ILE A 49 -1.99 -0.07 10.03
C ILE A 49 -2.46 -0.99 11.16
N ALA A 50 -2.97 -2.18 10.83
CA ALA A 50 -3.38 -3.16 11.84
C ALA A 50 -2.18 -3.69 12.65
N ASP A 51 -1.06 -3.96 12.00
CA ASP A 51 0.17 -4.34 12.70
C ASP A 51 0.64 -3.22 13.64
N TYR A 52 0.52 -1.96 13.22
CA TYR A 52 0.84 -0.81 14.07
C TYR A 52 -0.13 -0.65 15.25
N CYS A 53 -1.45 -0.81 15.03
CA CYS A 53 -2.45 -0.80 16.10
C CYS A 53 -2.15 -1.89 17.14
N ARG A 54 -1.74 -3.07 16.66
CA ARG A 54 -1.33 -4.18 17.53
C ARG A 54 -0.06 -3.86 18.32
N GLU A 55 0.95 -3.24 17.71
CA GLU A 55 2.18 -2.80 18.40
C GLU A 55 1.88 -1.80 19.54
N LEU A 56 0.89 -0.92 19.33
CA LEU A 56 0.45 0.05 20.33
C LEU A 56 -0.47 -0.55 21.42
N GLY A 57 -0.88 -1.82 21.28
CA GLY A 57 -1.73 -2.52 22.24
C GLY A 57 -3.22 -2.18 22.14
N TYR A 58 -3.69 -1.67 21.00
CA TYR A 58 -5.13 -1.49 20.77
C TYR A 58 -5.85 -2.85 20.78
N LYS A 59 -7.06 -2.87 21.35
CA LYS A 59 -7.89 -4.07 21.39
C LYS A 59 -8.53 -4.39 20.04
N GLU A 60 -8.75 -3.36 19.23
CA GLU A 60 -9.29 -3.51 17.89
C GLU A 60 -8.16 -3.74 16.89
N TYR A 61 -8.44 -4.60 15.91
CA TYR A 61 -7.48 -4.94 14.86
C TYR A 61 -7.12 -3.72 14.00
N LEU A 62 -8.07 -2.80 13.81
CA LEU A 62 -7.88 -1.59 13.03
C LEU A 62 -8.60 -0.44 13.73
N ASP A 63 -7.86 0.41 14.43
CA ASP A 63 -8.42 1.62 15.03
C ASP A 63 -8.83 2.60 13.93
N GLU A 64 -10.10 3.00 13.94
CA GLU A 64 -10.70 3.84 12.89
C GLU A 64 -10.00 5.20 12.77
N LYS A 65 -9.61 5.79 13.90
CA LYS A 65 -8.97 7.10 13.91
C LYS A 65 -7.57 7.02 13.31
N ILE A 66 -6.76 6.05 13.74
CA ILE A 66 -5.42 5.83 13.17
C ILE A 66 -5.53 5.56 11.67
N TYR A 67 -6.50 4.73 11.26
CA TYR A 67 -6.72 4.45 9.85
C TYR A 67 -7.01 5.73 9.05
N LEU A 68 -8.02 6.50 9.45
CA LEU A 68 -8.41 7.73 8.73
C LEU A 68 -7.30 8.78 8.72
N ASP A 69 -6.52 8.89 9.79
CA ASP A 69 -5.45 9.90 9.91
C ASP A 69 -4.18 9.53 9.11
N CYS A 70 -3.92 8.23 8.89
CA CYS A 70 -2.62 7.76 8.38
C CYS A 70 -2.67 7.06 7.02
N TRP A 71 -3.83 6.59 6.55
CA TRP A 71 -3.91 5.67 5.42
C TRP A 71 -3.35 6.23 4.10
N GLU A 72 -3.57 7.51 3.79
CA GLU A 72 -3.07 8.10 2.54
C GLU A 72 -1.55 8.05 2.45
N GLU A 73 -0.84 8.42 3.52
CA GLU A 73 0.63 8.41 3.54
C GLU A 73 1.19 6.98 3.52
N VAL A 74 0.51 6.01 4.15
CA VAL A 74 0.87 4.58 4.06
C VAL A 74 0.72 4.08 2.62
N ILE A 75 -0.33 4.49 1.92
CA ILE A 75 -0.56 4.14 0.51
C ILE A 75 0.51 4.74 -0.40
N ASP A 76 0.91 5.99 -0.16
CA ASP A 76 1.94 6.66 -0.96
C ASP A 76 3.31 5.98 -0.83
N ILE A 77 3.65 5.46 0.35
CA ILE A 77 4.83 4.60 0.52
C ILE A 77 4.71 3.35 -0.36
N GLY A 78 3.54 2.72 -0.37
CA GLY A 78 3.29 1.54 -1.19
C GLY A 78 3.46 1.79 -2.69
N TRP A 79 2.89 2.88 -3.19
CA TRP A 79 3.09 3.30 -4.59
C TRP A 79 4.56 3.58 -4.88
N THR A 80 5.26 4.25 -3.97
CA THR A 80 6.68 4.55 -4.15
C THR A 80 7.51 3.28 -4.27
N LYS A 81 7.31 2.29 -3.38
CA LYS A 81 8.02 1.00 -3.43
C LYS A 81 7.72 0.24 -4.73
N PHE A 82 6.45 0.16 -5.13
CA PHE A 82 6.06 -0.47 -6.38
C PHE A 82 6.71 0.20 -7.60
N CYS A 83 6.64 1.53 -7.70
CA CYS A 83 7.21 2.28 -8.82
C CYS A 83 8.73 2.12 -8.89
N GLN A 84 9.42 2.17 -7.75
CA GLN A 84 10.87 1.95 -7.67
C GLN A 84 11.28 0.54 -8.09
N HIS A 85 10.49 -0.47 -7.72
CA HIS A 85 10.79 -1.87 -8.05
C HIS A 85 10.55 -2.19 -9.54
N THR A 86 9.48 -1.65 -10.11
CA THR A 86 9.00 -2.06 -11.45
C THR A 86 9.33 -1.07 -12.57
N GLY A 87 9.66 0.18 -12.24
CA GLY A 87 9.78 1.28 -13.20
C GLY A 87 8.44 1.76 -13.78
N ILE A 88 7.31 1.19 -13.33
CA ILE A 88 5.97 1.61 -13.75
C ILE A 88 5.57 2.85 -12.94
N THR A 89 5.12 3.91 -13.63
CA THR A 89 4.64 5.12 -12.95
C THR A 89 3.21 4.95 -12.46
N ARG A 90 2.86 5.65 -11.36
CA ARG A 90 1.48 5.74 -10.88
C ARG A 90 0.52 6.28 -11.95
N GLU A 91 0.96 7.29 -12.70
CA GLU A 91 0.19 7.86 -13.81
C GLU A 91 -0.19 6.82 -14.87
N LYS A 92 0.73 5.90 -15.22
CA LYS A 92 0.44 4.82 -16.16
C LYS A 92 -0.68 3.91 -15.65
N VAL A 93 -0.65 3.56 -14.36
CA VAL A 93 -1.70 2.75 -13.73
C VAL A 93 -3.04 3.49 -13.76
N ASP A 94 -3.05 4.78 -13.41
CA ASP A 94 -4.26 5.60 -13.41
C ASP A 94 -4.87 5.74 -14.81
N VAL A 95 -4.05 5.96 -15.84
CA VAL A 95 -4.51 6.01 -17.25
C VAL A 95 -5.09 4.66 -17.68
N CYS A 96 -4.46 3.54 -17.32
CA CYS A 96 -4.98 2.22 -17.64
C CYS A 96 -6.32 1.93 -16.95
N LEU A 97 -6.47 2.35 -15.68
CA LEU A 97 -7.73 2.24 -14.93
C LEU A 97 -8.85 3.07 -15.56
N GLN A 98 -8.57 4.29 -16.02
CA GLN A 98 -9.57 5.13 -16.69
C GLN A 98 -10.13 4.52 -17.97
N ARG A 99 -9.38 3.63 -18.63
CA ARG A 99 -9.79 2.95 -19.87
C ARG A 99 -10.66 1.71 -19.62
N LEU A 100 -10.80 1.27 -18.36
CA LEU A 100 -11.66 0.14 -17.98
C LEU A 100 -13.11 0.56 -17.68
N HIS A 101 -13.40 1.87 -17.72
CA HIS A 101 -14.73 2.47 -17.57
C HIS A 101 -15.24 2.98 -18.92
#